data_AF-A0AAP0D748-F1
#
_entry.id   AF-A0AAP0D748-F1
#
_cell.length_a   1.000
_cell.length_b   1.000
_cell.length_c   1.000
_cell.angle_alpha   90.00
_cell.angle_beta   90.00
_cell.angle_gamma   90.00
#
_symmetry.space_group_name_H-M   'P 1'
#
loop_
_entity.id
_entity.type
_entity.pdbx_description
1 polymer ?
#
loop_
_entity_poly.entity_id
_entity_poly.type
_entity_poly.pdbx_seq_one_letter_code
_entity_poly.pdbx_strand_id
1 'polypeptide(L)'
;MCSAVISDSVIAGLQIKMKYGLNLRAPSSQQKKQPTRPPRPSALGFGDDDDDDIEREISRQASKNKALKDVEEQHKKALEEDPSVFDYDGVYDDMKEKAVRPVAQDRQERKPRYIQALIDKAKVREREHEIIYERKLAKERSKEDHLFADKDKFVTGAYKRKLAEQAKWLEEERVRQLREEKEDITKKGGDMTEFYFNLSKNVAFGAEDGKSTKPHKHTEESKSQMPEESQPSKVSASAQEENIGETSEKKPEINEPETGS
;
A
#
# COMPACT_ATOMS: atom_id res chain seq x y z
N MET A 1 72.10 -32.09 0.77
CA MET A 1 71.45 -32.26 2.08
C MET A 1 70.39 -31.18 2.21
N CYS A 2 69.11 -31.54 2.22
CA CYS A 2 68.04 -30.79 2.90
C CYS A 2 66.89 -31.78 3.08
N SER A 3 66.79 -32.28 4.31
CA SER A 3 65.83 -33.29 4.75
C SER A 3 64.43 -32.69 4.88
N ALA A 4 63.44 -33.54 4.64
CA ALA A 4 62.03 -33.31 4.94
C ALA A 4 61.77 -33.23 6.44
N VAL A 5 60.80 -32.39 6.83
CA VAL A 5 60.04 -32.51 8.09
C VAL A 5 58.63 -31.99 7.82
N ILE A 6 57.69 -32.91 7.68
CA ILE A 6 56.24 -32.65 7.68
C ILE A 6 55.80 -32.91 9.11
N SER A 7 55.33 -31.89 9.80
CA SER A 7 54.82 -31.98 11.16
C SER A 7 53.32 -32.28 11.13
N ASP A 8 52.94 -33.45 11.66
CA ASP A 8 51.56 -33.83 11.95
C ASP A 8 50.97 -32.94 13.05
N SER A 9 49.77 -32.40 12.82
CA SER A 9 48.96 -31.76 13.86
C SER A 9 47.54 -32.33 13.84
N VAL A 10 47.17 -32.83 15.01
CA VAL A 10 45.99 -33.61 15.37
C VAL A 10 44.70 -32.79 15.21
N ILE A 11 43.75 -33.30 14.41
CA ILE A 11 42.41 -32.72 14.25
C ILE A 11 41.54 -33.16 15.43
N ALA A 12 41.37 -32.29 16.42
CA ALA A 12 40.36 -32.44 17.46
C ALA A 12 38.98 -32.03 16.91
N GLY A 13 38.03 -32.98 16.93
CA GLY A 13 36.67 -32.79 16.46
C GLY A 13 35.89 -31.77 17.31
N LEU A 14 35.55 -30.63 16.70
CA LEU A 14 34.66 -29.62 17.27
C LEU A 14 33.23 -29.85 16.74
N GLN A 15 32.33 -30.28 17.62
CA GLN A 15 30.89 -30.43 17.36
C GLN A 15 30.24 -29.03 17.21
N ILE A 16 30.00 -28.58 15.98
CA ILE A 16 29.29 -27.33 15.70
C ILE A 16 27.79 -27.56 15.89
N LYS A 17 27.23 -27.02 16.98
CA LYS A 17 25.79 -27.03 17.28
C LYS A 17 25.13 -25.83 16.60
N MET A 18 24.54 -26.04 15.42
CA MET A 18 23.82 -25.00 14.67
C MET A 18 22.55 -24.58 15.43
N LYS A 19 22.45 -23.28 15.76
CA LYS A 19 21.43 -22.71 16.66
C LYS A 19 20.12 -22.29 15.97
N TYR A 20 19.93 -22.57 14.69
CA TYR A 20 18.68 -22.23 13.99
C TYR A 20 18.29 -23.35 13.03
N GLY A 21 17.33 -24.15 13.47
CA GLY A 21 16.71 -25.23 12.71
C GLY A 21 15.56 -25.79 13.53
N LEU A 22 14.33 -25.65 13.02
CA LEU A 22 13.09 -26.08 13.66
C LEU A 22 13.00 -27.62 13.72
N ASN A 23 13.77 -28.25 14.61
CA ASN A 23 13.66 -29.68 14.91
C ASN A 23 13.23 -29.86 16.37
N LEU A 24 11.92 -29.72 16.63
CA LEU A 24 11.31 -30.14 17.88
C LEU A 24 11.05 -31.64 17.83
N ARG A 25 12.05 -32.46 18.16
CA ARG A 25 11.81 -33.86 18.55
C ARG A 25 11.43 -33.86 20.03
N ALA A 26 10.13 -33.96 20.33
CA ALA A 26 9.69 -34.17 21.70
C ALA A 26 10.26 -35.49 22.25
N PRO A 27 10.67 -35.56 23.53
CA PRO A 27 11.14 -36.79 24.15
C PRO A 27 10.03 -37.86 24.15
N SER A 28 10.40 -39.12 23.97
CA SER A 28 9.51 -40.27 23.80
C SER A 28 8.55 -40.54 24.98
N SER A 29 8.70 -39.83 26.09
CA SER A 29 7.85 -39.95 27.28
C SER A 29 6.45 -39.35 27.13
N GLN A 30 6.15 -38.63 26.05
CA GLN A 30 4.83 -38.03 25.80
C GLN A 30 4.01 -38.69 24.67
N GLN A 31 4.44 -39.84 24.15
CA GLN A 31 3.63 -40.58 23.17
C GLN A 31 2.46 -41.29 23.87
N LYS A 32 1.27 -40.67 23.84
CA LYS A 32 0.00 -41.32 24.22
C LYS A 32 -0.19 -42.57 23.37
N LYS A 33 -0.36 -43.73 24.01
CA LYS A 33 -0.70 -45.00 23.37
C LYS A 33 -2.05 -44.87 22.66
N GLN A 34 -2.12 -45.28 21.40
CA GLN A 34 -3.37 -45.37 20.64
C GLN A 34 -4.30 -46.42 21.26
N PRO A 35 -5.62 -46.19 21.32
CA PRO A 35 -6.57 -47.17 21.84
C PRO A 35 -6.62 -48.41 20.93
N THR A 36 -6.66 -49.60 21.54
CA THR A 36 -6.72 -50.87 20.84
C THR A 36 -8.07 -51.06 20.14
N ARG A 37 -8.03 -51.38 18.84
CA ARG A 37 -9.22 -51.63 18.01
C ARG A 37 -9.98 -52.89 18.47
N PRO A 38 -11.32 -52.88 18.52
CA PRO A 38 -12.10 -54.07 18.85
C PRO A 38 -11.88 -55.21 17.84
N PRO A 39 -12.04 -56.49 18.26
CA PRO A 39 -11.81 -57.65 17.41
C PRO A 39 -12.78 -57.67 16.21
N ARG A 40 -12.28 -58.12 15.06
CA ARG A 40 -13.07 -58.26 13.83
C ARG A 40 -14.02 -59.46 13.96
N PRO A 41 -15.27 -59.37 13.50
CA PRO A 41 -16.18 -60.52 13.49
C PRO A 41 -15.63 -61.62 12.57
N SER A 42 -15.87 -62.87 12.96
CA SER A 42 -15.52 -64.06 12.17
C SER A 42 -16.21 -64.05 10.80
N ALA A 43 -15.52 -64.54 9.77
CA ALA A 43 -16.04 -64.59 8.42
C ALA A 43 -17.32 -65.42 8.36
N LEU A 44 -18.42 -64.80 7.92
CA LEU A 44 -19.65 -65.48 7.55
C LEU A 44 -19.34 -66.42 6.38
N GLY A 45 -19.30 -67.74 6.61
CA GLY A 45 -19.07 -68.69 5.53
C GLY A 45 -18.70 -70.12 5.92
N PHE A 46 -18.49 -70.43 7.20
CA PHE A 46 -18.25 -71.82 7.63
C PHE A 46 -18.93 -72.07 8.98
N GLY A 47 -20.07 -72.76 8.92
CA GLY A 47 -20.77 -73.30 10.09
C GLY A 47 -22.14 -72.70 10.32
N ASP A 48 -23.13 -73.20 9.57
CA ASP A 48 -24.43 -73.66 10.13
C ASP A 48 -25.25 -74.27 8.98
N ASP A 49 -25.17 -75.59 8.82
CA ASP A 49 -25.97 -76.40 7.89
C ASP A 49 -27.30 -76.75 8.59
N ASP A 50 -28.11 -75.73 8.86
CA ASP A 50 -29.47 -75.84 9.39
C ASP A 50 -30.34 -74.85 8.60
N ASP A 51 -30.62 -75.18 7.34
CA ASP A 51 -31.40 -74.37 6.39
C ASP A 51 -32.92 -74.63 6.44
N ASP A 52 -33.40 -75.52 7.33
CA ASP A 52 -34.82 -75.96 7.36
C ASP A 52 -35.68 -75.35 8.49
N ASP A 53 -35.12 -74.49 9.36
CA ASP A 53 -35.89 -73.86 10.45
C ASP A 53 -36.51 -72.52 10.02
N ILE A 54 -37.78 -72.57 9.58
CA ILE A 54 -38.57 -71.41 9.15
C ILE A 54 -38.64 -70.32 10.24
N GLU A 55 -38.62 -70.69 11.52
CA GLU A 55 -38.74 -69.76 12.64
C GLU A 55 -37.46 -68.91 12.84
N ARG A 56 -36.29 -69.50 12.56
CA ARG A 56 -35.00 -68.82 12.54
C ARG A 56 -34.88 -67.87 11.36
N GLU A 57 -35.41 -68.23 10.18
CA GLU A 57 -35.46 -67.33 9.02
C GLU A 57 -36.39 -66.12 9.27
N ILE A 58 -37.57 -66.33 9.87
CA ILE A 58 -38.49 -65.23 10.26
C ILE A 58 -37.81 -64.29 11.25
N SER A 59 -37.09 -64.81 12.24
CA SER A 59 -36.35 -64.00 13.22
C SER A 59 -35.21 -63.21 12.57
N ARG A 60 -34.52 -63.81 11.59
CA ARG A 60 -33.47 -63.15 10.80
C ARG A 60 -34.03 -62.04 9.91
N GLN A 61 -35.20 -62.25 9.31
CA GLN A 61 -35.89 -61.23 8.53
C GLN A 61 -36.48 -60.11 9.42
N ALA A 62 -37.01 -60.45 10.59
CA ALA A 62 -37.53 -59.47 11.56
C ALA A 62 -36.41 -58.55 12.08
N SER A 63 -35.24 -59.12 12.42
CA SER A 63 -34.06 -58.35 12.82
C SER A 63 -33.51 -57.48 11.68
N LYS A 64 -33.49 -57.98 10.44
CA LYS A 64 -33.12 -57.19 9.26
C LYS A 64 -34.09 -56.02 9.02
N ASN A 65 -35.39 -56.27 9.11
CA ASN A 65 -36.41 -55.23 8.97
C ASN A 65 -36.34 -54.18 10.10
N LYS A 66 -36.03 -54.60 11.33
CA LYS A 66 -35.79 -53.68 12.43
C LYS A 66 -34.56 -52.81 12.17
N ALA A 67 -33.45 -53.39 11.72
CA ALA A 67 -32.25 -52.64 11.38
C ALA A 67 -32.49 -51.63 10.24
N LEU A 68 -33.31 -51.97 9.24
CA LEU A 68 -33.68 -51.04 8.16
C LEU A 68 -34.50 -49.86 8.70
N LYS A 69 -35.44 -50.09 9.62
CA LYS A 69 -36.21 -49.02 10.28
C LYS A 69 -35.30 -48.10 11.09
N ASP A 70 -34.38 -48.67 11.86
CA ASP A 70 -33.42 -47.88 12.65
C ASP A 70 -32.55 -46.98 11.74
N VAL A 71 -32.14 -47.47 10.56
CA VAL A 71 -31.40 -46.69 9.55
C VAL A 71 -32.26 -45.57 8.95
N GLU A 72 -33.54 -45.85 8.64
CA GLU A 72 -34.46 -44.87 8.10
C GLU A 72 -34.77 -43.74 9.11
N GLU A 73 -34.96 -44.10 10.38
CA GLU A 73 -35.12 -43.13 11.48
C GLU A 73 -33.87 -42.26 11.64
N GLN A 74 -32.67 -42.85 11.57
CA GLN A 74 -31.42 -42.10 11.63
C GLN A 74 -31.24 -41.16 10.44
N HIS A 75 -31.56 -41.63 9.23
CA HIS A 75 -31.51 -40.81 8.02
C HIS A 75 -32.48 -39.64 8.10
N LYS A 76 -33.74 -39.90 8.50
CA LYS A 76 -34.76 -38.85 8.69
C LYS A 76 -34.33 -37.84 9.76
N LYS A 77 -33.80 -38.31 10.89
CA LYS A 77 -33.28 -37.44 11.94
C LYS A 77 -32.13 -36.56 11.44
N ALA A 78 -31.21 -37.11 10.65
CA ALA A 78 -30.11 -36.34 10.07
C ALA A 78 -30.60 -35.26 9.09
N LEU A 79 -31.63 -35.56 8.28
CA LEU A 79 -32.28 -34.60 7.38
C LEU A 79 -33.10 -33.52 8.11
N GLU A 80 -33.71 -33.87 9.25
CA GLU A 80 -34.42 -32.91 10.12
C GLU A 80 -33.47 -31.94 10.83
N GLU A 81 -32.28 -32.43 11.23
CA GLU A 81 -31.23 -31.60 11.84
C GLU A 81 -30.59 -30.65 10.81
N ASP A 82 -30.24 -31.15 9.62
CA ASP A 82 -29.70 -30.33 8.53
C ASP A 82 -30.04 -30.94 7.15
N PRO A 83 -30.77 -30.22 6.28
CA PRO A 83 -31.03 -30.68 4.91
C PRO A 83 -29.76 -30.76 4.04
N SER A 84 -28.66 -30.11 4.43
CA SER A 84 -27.37 -30.13 3.72
C SER A 84 -26.44 -31.25 4.19
N VAL A 85 -26.86 -32.13 5.10
CA VAL A 85 -25.96 -33.13 5.72
C VAL A 85 -25.31 -34.11 4.72
N PHE A 86 -25.94 -34.32 3.56
CA PHE A 86 -25.45 -35.15 2.47
C PHE A 86 -24.91 -34.34 1.28
N ASP A 87 -24.88 -33.01 1.37
CA ASP A 87 -24.33 -32.12 0.34
C ASP A 87 -22.80 -32.06 0.43
N TYR A 88 -22.16 -33.15 0.00
CA TYR A 88 -20.71 -33.25 -0.04
C TYR A 88 -20.09 -32.36 -1.12
N ASP A 89 -20.83 -32.06 -2.20
CA ASP A 89 -20.35 -31.24 -3.31
C ASP A 89 -20.26 -29.76 -2.89
N GLY A 90 -21.28 -29.25 -2.18
CA GLY A 90 -21.27 -27.90 -1.64
C GLY A 90 -20.08 -27.60 -0.74
N VAL A 91 -19.70 -28.54 0.15
CA VAL A 91 -18.50 -28.40 1.00
C VAL A 91 -17.22 -28.41 0.18
N TYR A 92 -17.16 -29.24 -0.86
CA TYR A 92 -15.99 -29.34 -1.74
C TYR A 92 -15.80 -28.07 -2.58
N ASP A 93 -16.88 -27.56 -3.17
CA ASP A 93 -16.91 -26.30 -3.90
C ASP A 93 -16.49 -25.15 -3.00
N ASP A 94 -17.02 -25.09 -1.77
CA ASP A 94 -16.61 -24.11 -0.76
C ASP A 94 -15.10 -24.15 -0.46
N MET A 95 -14.54 -25.36 -0.29
CA MET A 95 -13.11 -25.54 -0.05
C MET A 95 -12.28 -25.10 -1.27
N LYS A 96 -12.74 -25.41 -2.48
CA LYS A 96 -12.08 -25.02 -3.72
C LYS A 96 -12.15 -23.52 -3.95
N GLU A 97 -13.30 -22.91 -3.73
CA GLU A 97 -13.48 -21.47 -3.80
C GLU A 97 -12.59 -20.75 -2.78
N LYS A 98 -12.57 -21.20 -1.52
CA LYS A 98 -11.70 -20.63 -0.48
C LYS A 98 -10.21 -20.77 -0.82
N ALA A 99 -9.82 -21.82 -1.54
CA ALA A 99 -8.45 -21.98 -2.05
C ALA A 99 -8.14 -21.07 -3.26
N VAL A 100 -9.10 -20.80 -4.14
CA VAL A 100 -8.92 -20.02 -5.37
C VAL A 100 -9.06 -18.51 -5.13
N ARG A 101 -9.99 -18.08 -4.27
CA ARG A 101 -10.24 -16.67 -3.91
C ARG A 101 -8.97 -15.88 -3.57
N PRO A 102 -8.06 -16.34 -2.68
CA PRO A 102 -6.85 -15.59 -2.36
C PRO A 102 -5.89 -15.46 -3.54
N VAL A 103 -5.80 -16.49 -4.39
CA VAL A 103 -4.95 -16.45 -5.60
C VAL A 103 -5.51 -15.50 -6.65
N ALA A 104 -6.83 -15.47 -6.80
CA ALA A 104 -7.51 -14.53 -7.69
C ALA A 104 -7.35 -13.08 -7.20
N GLN A 105 -7.47 -12.85 -5.89
CA GLN A 105 -7.24 -11.54 -5.26
C GLN A 105 -5.78 -11.09 -5.40
N ASP A 106 -4.80 -11.95 -5.07
CA ASP A 106 -3.37 -11.67 -5.26
C ASP A 106 -3.04 -11.35 -6.73
N ARG A 107 -3.63 -12.08 -7.68
CA ARG A 107 -3.45 -11.79 -9.12
C ARG A 107 -4.03 -10.43 -9.54
N GLN A 108 -5.12 -9.97 -8.94
CA GLN A 108 -5.69 -8.65 -9.19
C GLN A 108 -4.86 -7.53 -8.52
N GLU A 109 -4.32 -7.78 -7.34
CA GLU A 109 -3.46 -6.84 -6.62
C GLU A 109 -2.06 -6.73 -7.23
N ARG A 110 -1.57 -7.80 -7.86
CA ARG A 110 -0.32 -7.84 -8.64
C ARG A 110 -0.41 -7.03 -9.93
N LYS A 111 -0.57 -5.72 -9.78
CA LYS A 111 -0.36 -4.78 -10.87
C LYS A 111 1.14 -4.75 -11.22
N PRO A 112 1.49 -4.67 -12.51
CA PRO A 112 2.87 -4.56 -12.95
C PRO A 112 3.54 -3.29 -12.40
N ARG A 113 4.76 -3.41 -11.87
CA ARG A 113 5.46 -2.31 -11.18
C ARG A 113 5.66 -1.05 -12.05
N TYR A 114 5.76 -1.19 -13.37
CA TYR A 114 6.17 -0.08 -14.25
C TYR A 114 5.20 0.28 -15.37
N ILE A 115 4.20 -0.56 -15.69
CA ILE A 115 3.35 -0.32 -16.87
C ILE A 115 2.57 0.99 -16.73
N GLN A 116 2.06 1.29 -15.52
CA GLN A 116 1.36 2.55 -15.27
C GLN A 116 2.29 3.76 -15.48
N ALA A 117 3.50 3.73 -14.91
CA ALA A 117 4.47 4.80 -15.08
C ALA A 117 4.88 5.00 -16.56
N LEU A 118 4.96 3.92 -17.34
CA LEU A 118 5.24 3.99 -18.79
C LEU A 118 4.08 4.64 -19.55
N ILE A 119 2.84 4.25 -19.23
CA ILE A 119 1.63 4.85 -19.81
C ILE A 119 1.55 6.34 -19.46
N ASP A 120 1.82 6.71 -18.22
CA ASP A 120 1.75 8.10 -17.78
C ASP A 120 2.84 8.95 -18.44
N LYS A 121 4.07 8.43 -18.58
CA LYS A 121 5.13 9.08 -19.36
C LYS A 121 4.77 9.22 -20.84
N ALA A 122 4.11 8.23 -21.43
CA ALA A 122 3.65 8.34 -22.82
C ALA A 122 2.64 9.48 -22.98
N LYS A 123 1.66 9.58 -22.08
CA LYS A 123 0.68 10.68 -22.06
C LYS A 123 1.33 12.04 -21.85
N VAL A 124 2.36 12.14 -21.01
CA VAL A 124 3.14 13.39 -20.84
C VAL A 124 3.79 13.79 -22.16
N ARG A 125 4.43 12.85 -22.86
CA ARG A 125 5.06 13.12 -24.16
C ARG A 125 4.06 13.55 -25.22
N GLU A 126 2.88 12.93 -25.27
CA GLU A 126 1.80 13.32 -26.19
C GLU A 126 1.37 14.78 -25.94
N ARG A 127 1.16 15.16 -24.68
CA ARG A 127 0.85 16.55 -24.31
C ARG A 127 1.95 17.53 -24.70
N GLU A 128 3.22 17.20 -24.43
CA GLU A 128 4.35 18.05 -24.83
C GLU A 128 4.41 18.22 -26.35
N HIS A 129 4.19 17.15 -27.10
CA HIS A 129 4.17 17.18 -28.56
C HIS A 129 3.03 18.06 -29.10
N GLU A 130 1.83 17.97 -28.52
CA GLU A 130 0.71 18.86 -28.85
C GLU A 130 1.03 20.33 -28.57
N ILE A 131 1.65 20.64 -27.42
CA ILE A 131 2.07 22.01 -27.08
C ILE A 131 3.08 22.54 -28.09
N ILE A 132 4.06 21.72 -28.49
CA ILE A 132 5.06 22.10 -29.50
C ILE A 132 4.39 22.37 -30.84
N TYR A 133 3.48 21.48 -31.26
CA TYR A 133 2.74 21.62 -32.52
C TYR A 133 1.91 22.91 -32.55
N GLU A 134 1.15 23.19 -31.49
CA GLU A 134 0.34 24.41 -31.40
C GLU A 134 1.21 25.68 -31.34
N ARG A 135 2.33 25.64 -30.61
CA ARG A 135 3.29 26.76 -30.60
C ARG A 135 3.88 27.01 -31.99
N LYS A 136 4.19 25.95 -32.74
CA LYS A 136 4.66 26.05 -34.12
C LYS A 136 3.60 26.69 -35.00
N LEU A 137 2.35 26.22 -34.89
CA LEU A 137 1.22 26.73 -35.67
C LEU A 137 0.92 28.20 -35.36
N ALA A 138 0.96 28.60 -34.08
CA ALA A 138 0.81 29.99 -33.67
C ALA A 138 1.91 30.88 -34.27
N LYS A 139 3.16 30.40 -34.29
CA LYS A 139 4.30 31.11 -34.89
C LYS A 139 4.15 31.26 -36.40
N GLU A 140 3.62 30.26 -37.09
CA GLU A 140 3.31 30.34 -38.53
C GLU A 140 2.19 31.35 -38.79
N ARG A 141 1.11 31.32 -38.00
CA ARG A 141 0.02 32.32 -38.10
C ARG A 141 0.51 33.74 -37.87
N SER A 142 1.31 34.01 -36.84
CA SER A 142 1.84 35.36 -36.61
C SER A 142 2.72 35.87 -37.76
N LYS A 143 3.38 34.97 -38.49
CA LYS A 143 4.14 35.33 -39.69
C LYS A 143 3.23 35.62 -40.88
N GLU A 144 2.08 34.98 -41.01
CA GLU A 144 1.15 35.22 -42.12
C GLU A 144 0.11 36.29 -41.80
N ASP A 145 -0.09 36.61 -40.51
CA ASP A 145 -1.08 37.56 -40.02
C ASP A 145 -0.91 38.96 -40.61
N HIS A 146 0.33 39.38 -40.91
CA HIS A 146 0.59 40.67 -41.56
C HIS A 146 0.14 40.73 -43.02
N LEU A 147 0.03 39.58 -43.71
CA LEU A 147 -0.46 39.51 -45.10
C LEU A 147 -1.99 39.57 -45.18
N PHE A 148 -2.68 39.24 -44.09
CA PHE A 148 -4.14 39.10 -44.06
C PHE A 148 -4.80 39.91 -42.95
N ALA A 149 -4.14 40.99 -42.50
CA ALA A 149 -4.63 41.87 -41.44
C ALA A 149 -6.00 42.50 -41.78
N ASP A 150 -6.23 42.79 -43.07
CA ASP A 150 -7.46 43.44 -43.55
C ASP A 150 -8.65 42.47 -43.69
N LYS A 151 -8.49 41.17 -43.38
CA LYS A 151 -9.54 40.16 -43.48
C LYS A 151 -10.06 39.74 -42.11
N ASP A 152 -11.37 39.49 -42.04
CA ASP A 152 -12.03 39.04 -40.82
C ASP A 152 -11.60 37.62 -40.40
N LYS A 153 -11.31 37.44 -39.09
CA LYS A 153 -10.93 36.16 -38.50
C LYS A 153 -12.14 35.50 -37.83
N PHE A 154 -12.67 34.42 -38.43
CA PHE A 154 -13.79 33.67 -37.87
C PHE A 154 -13.32 32.46 -37.08
N VAL A 155 -13.71 32.37 -35.80
CA VAL A 155 -13.40 31.25 -34.92
C VAL A 155 -14.65 30.41 -34.63
N THR A 156 -14.60 29.11 -34.93
CA THR A 156 -15.69 28.18 -34.64
C THR A 156 -15.84 27.90 -33.14
N GLY A 157 -17.06 27.60 -32.69
CA GLY A 157 -17.33 27.31 -31.27
C GLY A 157 -16.49 26.15 -30.72
N ALA A 158 -16.20 25.14 -31.54
CA ALA A 158 -15.34 24.02 -31.17
C ALA A 158 -13.89 24.44 -30.88
N TYR A 159 -13.34 25.39 -31.66
CA TYR A 159 -11.98 25.88 -31.41
C TYR A 159 -11.90 26.73 -30.14
N LYS A 160 -12.92 27.54 -29.85
CA LYS A 160 -13.01 28.27 -28.56
C LYS A 160 -13.00 27.32 -27.37
N ARG A 161 -13.71 26.18 -27.48
CA ARG A 161 -13.69 25.12 -26.46
C ARG A 161 -12.31 24.50 -26.29
N LYS A 162 -11.62 24.16 -27.40
CA LYS A 162 -10.24 23.64 -27.35
C LYS A 162 -9.28 24.61 -26.67
N LEU A 163 -9.36 25.90 -26.98
CA LEU A 163 -8.53 26.93 -26.33
C LEU A 163 -8.82 27.06 -24.83
N ALA A 164 -10.10 27.01 -24.43
CA ALA A 164 -10.48 27.07 -23.02
C ALA A 164 -10.03 25.82 -22.24
N GLU A 165 -10.13 24.64 -22.85
CA GLU A 165 -9.62 23.39 -22.27
C GLU A 165 -8.10 23.46 -22.10
N GLN A 166 -7.35 23.91 -23.10
CA GLN A 166 -5.90 24.11 -23.01
C GLN A 166 -5.51 25.12 -21.93
N ALA A 167 -6.21 26.25 -21.84
CA ALA A 167 -5.97 27.26 -20.81
C ALA A 167 -6.21 26.69 -19.40
N LYS A 168 -7.29 25.91 -19.22
CA LYS A 168 -7.60 25.24 -17.95
C LYS A 168 -6.50 24.24 -17.56
N TRP A 169 -6.02 23.44 -18.51
CA TRP A 169 -4.93 22.50 -18.27
C TRP A 169 -3.62 23.19 -17.87
N LEU A 170 -3.29 24.31 -18.54
CA LEU A 170 -2.10 25.10 -18.19
C LEU A 170 -2.21 25.71 -16.79
N GLU A 171 -3.37 26.23 -16.41
CA GLU A 171 -3.56 26.77 -15.06
C GLU A 171 -3.50 25.66 -14.00
N GLU A 172 -4.07 24.48 -14.28
CA GLU A 172 -3.98 23.34 -13.36
C GLU A 172 -2.54 22.86 -13.18
N GLU A 173 -1.76 22.78 -14.25
CA GLU A 173 -0.33 22.45 -14.17
C GLU A 173 0.45 23.55 -13.42
N ARG A 174 0.10 24.83 -13.62
CA ARG A 174 0.71 25.96 -12.90
C ARG A 174 0.39 25.90 -11.40
N VAL A 175 -0.85 25.60 -11.05
CA VAL A 175 -1.28 25.43 -9.64
C VAL A 175 -0.58 24.23 -9.01
N ARG A 176 -0.43 23.11 -9.75
CA ARG A 176 0.34 21.96 -9.29
C ARG A 176 1.80 22.31 -9.06
N GLN A 177 2.44 22.98 -10.00
CA GLN A 177 3.83 23.44 -9.87
C GLN A 177 4.02 24.37 -8.67
N LEU A 178 3.11 25.31 -8.45
CA LEU A 178 3.15 26.20 -7.28
C LEU A 178 2.96 25.43 -5.96
N ARG A 179 2.16 24.36 -5.97
CA ARG A 179 2.00 23.50 -4.80
C ARG A 179 3.27 22.70 -4.54
N GLU A 180 3.84 22.06 -5.55
CA GLU A 180 5.08 21.31 -5.46
C GLU A 180 6.24 22.23 -5.04
N GLU A 181 6.34 23.44 -5.60
CA GLU A 181 7.34 24.43 -5.20
C GLU A 181 7.17 24.90 -3.74
N LYS A 182 5.93 25.03 -3.27
CA LYS A 182 5.65 25.29 -1.86
C LYS A 182 5.95 24.08 -0.99
N GLU A 183 5.83 22.86 -1.48
CA GLU A 183 6.09 21.63 -0.72
C GLU A 183 7.56 21.18 -0.84
N ASP A 184 8.34 21.84 -1.71
CA ASP A 184 9.76 21.58 -1.93
C ASP A 184 10.60 22.13 -0.77
N ILE A 185 11.09 21.18 0.03
CA ILE A 185 11.96 21.43 1.19
C ILE A 185 13.25 22.13 0.79
N THR A 186 13.77 21.92 -0.42
CA THR A 186 15.04 22.52 -0.86
C THR A 186 14.92 24.03 -1.09
N LYS A 187 13.72 24.50 -1.47
CA LYS A 187 13.43 25.92 -1.73
C LYS A 187 12.96 26.68 -0.49
N LYS A 188 12.33 25.99 0.47
CA LYS A 188 11.78 26.59 1.69
C LYS A 188 12.82 27.01 2.75
N GLY A 189 14.10 26.83 2.47
CA GLY A 189 15.19 27.03 3.42
C GLY A 189 15.52 25.71 4.09
N GLY A 190 16.79 25.30 4.02
CA GLY A 190 17.29 23.98 4.43
C GLY A 190 17.21 23.67 5.93
N ASP A 191 16.31 24.31 6.67
CA ASP A 191 15.98 23.92 8.03
C ASP A 191 15.12 22.66 8.03
N MET A 192 15.57 21.63 8.74
CA MET A 192 14.97 20.30 8.72
C MET A 192 13.57 20.26 9.36
N THR A 193 13.19 21.33 10.07
CA THR A 193 11.90 21.47 10.76
C THR A 193 10.70 21.26 9.83
N GLU A 194 10.71 21.83 8.61
CA GLU A 194 9.60 21.68 7.65
C GLU A 194 9.51 20.26 7.09
N PHE A 195 10.66 19.60 6.87
CA PHE A 195 10.71 18.19 6.48
C PHE A 195 10.07 17.31 7.55
N TYR A 196 10.41 17.52 8.83
CA TYR A 196 9.82 16.79 9.95
C TYR A 196 8.33 17.11 10.16
N PHE A 197 7.90 18.36 9.93
CA PHE A 197 6.50 18.76 10.03
C PHE A 197 5.64 18.19 8.90
N ASN A 198 6.21 17.99 7.71
CA ASN A 198 5.55 17.28 6.63
C ASN A 198 5.53 15.77 6.91
N LEU A 199 6.64 15.20 7.39
CA LEU A 199 6.74 13.78 7.75
C LEU A 199 5.76 13.38 8.85
N SER A 200 5.58 14.23 9.87
CA SER A 200 4.63 14.01 10.97
C SER A 200 3.16 14.14 10.58
N LYS A 201 2.84 14.68 9.40
CA LYS A 201 1.49 14.73 8.81
C LYS A 201 1.19 13.57 7.87
N ASN A 202 2.19 12.77 7.52
CA ASN A 202 1.98 11.62 6.64
C ASN A 202 1.29 10.48 7.40
N VAL A 203 0.07 10.17 6.99
CA VAL A 203 -0.75 9.07 7.56
C VAL A 203 -0.03 7.72 7.45
N ALA A 204 0.76 7.52 6.39
CA ALA A 204 1.58 6.32 6.22
C ALA A 204 2.68 6.14 7.29
N PHE A 205 3.05 7.21 8.00
CA PHE A 205 4.04 7.20 9.09
C PHE A 205 3.41 7.37 10.48
N GLY A 206 2.08 7.24 10.60
CA GLY A 206 1.38 7.26 11.90
C GLY A 206 0.88 8.64 12.33
N ALA A 207 0.74 9.59 11.41
CA ALA A 207 0.03 10.84 11.68
C ALA A 207 -1.46 10.57 11.96
N GLU A 208 -2.01 11.13 13.05
CA GLU A 208 -3.46 11.13 13.25
C GLU A 208 -4.12 12.03 12.18
N ASP A 209 -5.07 11.47 11.44
CA ASP A 209 -5.98 12.26 10.62
C ASP A 209 -6.66 13.30 11.52
N GLY A 210 -6.52 14.59 11.20
CA GLY A 210 -6.93 15.73 12.04
C GLY A 210 -8.42 15.86 12.39
N LYS A 211 -8.98 14.83 13.02
CA LYS A 211 -10.32 14.77 13.60
C LYS A 211 -10.28 14.70 15.14
N SER A 212 -9.09 14.59 15.75
CA SER A 212 -8.92 14.34 17.19
C SER A 212 -7.86 15.22 17.85
N THR A 213 -7.84 16.54 17.64
CA THR A 213 -7.02 17.40 18.52
C THR A 213 -7.70 18.73 18.80
N LYS A 214 -8.37 18.81 19.96
CA LYS A 214 -8.70 20.08 20.60
C LYS A 214 -7.41 20.68 21.18
N PRO A 215 -7.12 21.98 20.99
CA PRO A 215 -5.94 22.60 21.58
C PRO A 215 -6.12 22.72 23.10
N HIS A 216 -5.26 22.04 23.87
CA HIS A 216 -5.17 22.21 25.32
C HIS A 216 -4.33 23.46 25.61
N LYS A 217 -5.00 24.49 26.13
CA LYS A 217 -4.41 25.75 26.59
C LYS A 217 -3.54 25.46 27.82
N HIS A 218 -2.24 25.71 27.72
CA HIS A 218 -1.37 25.73 28.90
C HIS A 218 -1.55 27.07 29.61
N THR A 219 -2.01 27.00 30.85
CA THR A 219 -2.17 28.11 31.80
C THR A 219 -0.79 28.47 32.35
N GLU A 220 -0.45 29.75 32.27
CA GLU A 220 0.69 30.35 32.97
C GLU A 220 0.44 30.36 34.49
N GLU A 221 1.43 29.94 35.27
CA GLU A 221 1.56 30.36 36.66
C GLU A 221 2.95 30.98 36.86
N SER A 222 2.96 32.30 36.92
CA SER A 222 4.11 33.12 37.30
C SER A 222 4.24 33.14 38.83
N LYS A 223 5.42 32.83 39.36
CA LYS A 223 5.81 33.20 40.72
C LYS A 223 7.13 33.97 40.69
N SER A 224 7.00 35.27 40.90
CA SER A 224 8.08 36.24 41.08
C SER A 224 8.77 36.06 42.44
N GLN A 225 10.09 36.28 42.48
CA GLN A 225 10.81 36.97 43.57
C GLN A 225 12.17 37.48 43.05
N MET A 226 12.43 38.78 43.24
CA MET A 226 13.67 39.54 42.94
C MET A 226 14.54 39.68 44.23
N PRO A 227 15.57 40.55 44.32
CA PRO A 227 16.86 40.69 43.59
C PRO A 227 18.09 40.80 44.54
N GLU A 228 19.34 40.72 44.05
CA GLU A 228 20.47 41.58 44.53
C GLU A 228 21.76 41.50 43.68
N GLU A 229 22.12 42.67 43.14
CA GLU A 229 23.43 43.34 42.99
C GLU A 229 24.78 42.58 42.94
N SER A 230 25.52 42.75 41.83
CA SER A 230 26.90 43.29 41.81
C SER A 230 27.44 43.40 40.36
N GLN A 231 27.78 44.61 39.90
CA GLN A 231 28.68 44.86 38.74
C GLN A 231 30.14 45.03 39.25
N PRO A 232 31.17 45.47 38.48
CA PRO A 232 31.34 45.61 37.01
C PRO A 232 32.73 45.14 36.48
N SER A 233 32.92 45.09 35.15
CA SER A 233 34.17 45.56 34.52
C SER A 233 34.01 46.00 33.07
N LYS A 234 34.55 47.21 32.79
CA LYS A 234 34.78 47.87 31.49
C LYS A 234 35.81 47.06 30.68
N VAL A 235 35.91 47.11 29.34
CA VAL A 235 36.44 48.14 28.41
C VAL A 235 36.08 47.61 26.98
N SER A 236 35.91 48.34 25.88
CA SER A 236 36.48 49.58 25.37
C SER A 236 35.68 50.05 24.13
N ALA A 237 35.55 51.37 23.98
CA ALA A 237 35.02 52.04 22.80
C ALA A 237 36.04 52.11 21.65
N SER A 238 35.56 52.09 20.40
CA SER A 238 35.95 53.09 19.39
C SER A 238 34.91 53.13 18.27
N ALA A 239 34.55 54.35 17.90
CA ALA A 239 33.59 54.72 16.87
C ALA A 239 34.31 55.17 15.57
N GLN A 240 33.48 55.59 14.60
CA GLN A 240 33.70 56.40 13.37
C GLN A 240 33.74 55.58 12.06
N GLU A 241 32.70 55.67 11.19
CA GLU A 241 32.38 56.71 10.16
C GLU A 241 33.42 56.68 9.01
N GLU A 242 33.15 56.63 7.70
CA GLU A 242 32.14 57.21 6.78
C GLU A 242 31.97 56.29 5.52
N ASN A 243 30.79 56.11 4.91
CA ASN A 243 30.12 56.86 3.80
C ASN A 243 30.75 56.76 2.38
N ILE A 244 29.88 56.88 1.36
CA ILE A 244 30.06 56.98 -0.11
C ILE A 244 30.07 55.61 -0.84
N GLY A 245 29.29 55.34 -1.91
CA GLY A 245 28.58 56.23 -2.81
C GLY A 245 27.45 55.58 -3.62
N GLU A 246 26.45 56.43 -3.80
CA GLU A 246 25.37 56.57 -4.76
C GLU A 246 25.68 56.20 -6.22
N THR A 247 24.73 55.57 -6.92
CA THR A 247 24.33 55.95 -8.30
C THR A 247 22.91 55.44 -8.61
N SER A 248 22.00 56.39 -8.80
CA SER A 248 20.68 56.32 -9.43
C SER A 248 20.83 56.56 -10.94
N GLU A 249 20.10 55.91 -11.86
CA GLU A 249 18.82 56.30 -12.50
C GLU A 249 18.77 55.44 -13.81
N LYS A 250 17.66 55.06 -14.44
CA LYS A 250 16.48 55.85 -14.84
C LYS A 250 15.35 54.92 -15.31
N LYS A 251 14.09 55.23 -14.96
CA LYS A 251 12.87 54.61 -15.50
C LYS A 251 12.40 55.34 -16.78
N PRO A 252 11.70 54.68 -17.71
CA PRO A 252 11.15 55.31 -18.92
C PRO A 252 9.79 56.00 -18.67
N GLU A 253 9.61 57.10 -19.41
CA GLU A 253 8.43 57.96 -19.52
C GLU A 253 7.34 57.26 -20.37
N ILE A 254 6.14 57.13 -19.82
CA ILE A 254 4.95 56.56 -20.47
C ILE A 254 4.00 57.73 -20.75
N ASN A 255 3.73 57.99 -22.04
CA ASN A 255 2.67 58.89 -22.49
C ASN A 255 1.37 58.09 -22.63
N GLU A 256 0.31 58.50 -21.94
CA GLU A 256 -1.06 58.07 -22.20
C GLU A 256 -1.77 59.03 -23.19
N PRO A 257 -2.78 58.55 -23.93
CA PRO A 257 -3.43 59.27 -25.02
C PRO A 257 -4.54 60.22 -24.55
N GLU A 258 -4.68 61.35 -25.25
CA GLU A 258 -5.80 62.27 -25.07
C GLU A 258 -7.13 61.65 -25.55
N THR A 259 -8.13 61.72 -24.68
CA THR A 259 -9.54 61.55 -25.01
C THR A 259 -10.18 62.92 -25.23
N GLY A 260 -10.83 63.13 -26.38
CA GLY A 260 -11.91 64.10 -26.53
C GLY A 260 -11.86 65.00 -27.77
N SER A 261 -12.59 64.64 -28.83
CA SER A 261 -13.91 65.21 -29.17
C SER A 261 -14.46 64.60 -30.46
#